data_AF-A0A7C7NR04-F1
#
_entry.id   AF-A0A7C7NR04-F1
#
_cell.length_a   1.000
_cell.length_b   1.000
_cell.length_c   1.000
_cell.angle_alpha   90.00
_cell.angle_beta   90.00
_cell.angle_gamma   90.00
#
_symmetry.space_group_name_H-M   'P 1'
#
loop_
_entity.id
_entity.type
_entity.pdbx_description
1 polymer ?
#
loop_
_entity_poly.entity_id
_entity_poly.type
_entity_poly.pdbx_seq_one_letter_code
_entity_poly.pdbx_strand_id
1 'polypeptide(L)' 'MNDNTEGKIKVEAGKRYSWCNCGKSNKYPLCDGSHRKLEGIQPVRTWFHEDLEVFFSRENGKLQLKVEKLEK' A
#
# COMPACT_ATOMS: atom_id res chain seq x y z
N MET A 1 -15.63 -12.71 -0.77
CA MET A 1 -15.04 -11.45 -1.30
C MET A 1 -13.93 -11.10 -0.32
N ASN A 2 -12.70 -10.83 -0.75
CA ASN A 2 -11.58 -10.76 0.18
C ASN A 2 -11.62 -9.43 0.97
N ASP A 3 -12.19 -9.48 2.17
CA ASP A 3 -12.32 -8.44 3.21
C ASP A 3 -10.99 -7.89 3.76
N ASN A 4 -9.95 -7.75 2.93
CA ASN A 4 -8.69 -7.08 3.30
C ASN A 4 -8.61 -5.70 2.67
N THR A 5 -9.65 -4.88 2.83
CA THR A 5 -9.67 -3.50 2.34
C THR A 5 -8.95 -2.52 3.26
N GLU A 6 -8.73 -2.90 4.52
CA GLU A 6 -8.03 -2.11 5.52
C GLU A 6 -7.06 -2.96 6.35
N GLY A 7 -6.09 -2.31 7.00
CA GLY A 7 -5.12 -2.96 7.86
C GLY A 7 -3.89 -2.10 8.08
N LYS A 8 -2.81 -2.72 8.56
CA LYS A 8 -1.53 -2.05 8.79
C LYS A 8 -0.34 -2.91 8.39
N ILE A 9 0.72 -2.27 7.92
CA ILE A 9 2.01 -2.91 7.65
C ILE A 9 3.14 -2.11 8.28
N LYS A 10 4.16 -2.82 8.75
CA LYS A 10 5.42 -2.19 9.15
C LYS A 10 6.26 -1.94 7.92
N VAL A 11 6.80 -0.74 7.80
CA VAL A 11 7.73 -0.34 6.74
C VAL A 11 9.08 -0.03 7.35
N GLU A 12 10.13 -0.40 6.64
CA GLU A 12 11.50 -0.24 7.10
C GLU A 12 12.17 0.95 6.40
N ALA A 13 13.02 1.64 7.15
CA ALA A 13 13.84 2.73 6.64
C ALA A 13 14.69 2.29 5.44
N GLY A 14 14.80 3.14 4.43
CA GLY A 14 15.63 2.88 3.25
C GLY A 14 15.03 1.87 2.26
N LYS A 15 13.83 1.31 2.53
CA LYS A 15 13.14 0.43 1.59
C LYS A 15 12.11 1.19 0.75
N ARG A 16 11.97 0.75 -0.50
CA ARG A 16 10.91 1.19 -1.42
C ARG A 16 9.69 0.30 -1.29
N TYR A 17 8.54 0.92 -1.12
CA TYR A 17 7.26 0.22 -1.12
C TYR A 17 6.45 0.67 -2.34
N SER A 18 5.82 -0.30 -3.00
CA SER A 18 4.90 -0.05 -4.11
C SER A 18 3.50 -0.45 -3.66
N TRP A 19 2.61 0.51 -3.52
CA TRP A 19 1.25 0.33 -3.04
C TRP A 19 0.26 0.10 -4.18
N CYS A 20 -0.69 -0.79 -3.95
CA CYS A 20 -1.67 -1.18 -4.94
C CYS A 20 -2.78 -0.12 -5.07
N ASN A 21 -2.72 0.65 -6.17
CA ASN A 21 -3.82 1.56 -6.52
C ASN A 21 -4.94 0.85 -7.32
N CYS A 22 -4.64 -0.26 -8.01
CA CYS A 22 -5.58 -0.91 -8.93
C CYS A 22 -6.64 -1.82 -8.29
N GLY A 23 -6.46 -2.24 -7.04
CA GLY A 23 -7.40 -3.14 -6.35
C GLY A 23 -7.41 -4.59 -6.83
N LYS A 24 -6.46 -5.01 -7.69
CA LYS A 24 -6.37 -6.38 -8.24
C LYS A 24 -5.16 -7.18 -7.73
N SER A 25 -4.38 -6.61 -6.80
CA SER A 25 -3.20 -7.29 -6.25
C SER A 25 -3.60 -8.41 -5.30
N ASN A 26 -2.96 -9.56 -5.42
CA ASN A 26 -3.06 -10.67 -4.46
C ASN A 26 -2.21 -10.43 -3.20
N LYS A 27 -1.32 -9.43 -3.23
CA LYS A 27 -0.48 -9.00 -2.10
C LYS A 27 -0.93 -7.67 -1.53
N TYR A 28 -2.23 -7.35 -1.61
CA TYR A 28 -2.78 -6.11 -1.07
C TYR A 28 -2.36 -5.94 0.40
N PRO A 29 -1.87 -4.76 0.83
CA PRO A 29 -1.95 -3.44 0.17
C PRO A 29 -0.84 -3.15 -0.86
N LEU A 30 0.12 -4.05 -1.03
CA LEU A 30 1.25 -3.85 -1.92
C LEU A 30 0.93 -4.28 -3.35
N CYS A 31 1.66 -3.70 -4.29
CA CYS A 31 1.57 -4.02 -5.71
C CYS A 31 2.33 -5.31 -6.02
N ASP A 32 1.68 -6.24 -6.72
CA ASP A 32 2.26 -7.50 -7.19
C ASP A 32 2.47 -7.54 -8.72
N GLY A 33 2.23 -6.43 -9.41
CA GLY A 33 2.31 -6.34 -10.87
C GLY A 33 0.99 -6.56 -11.61
N SER A 34 -0.10 -6.94 -10.93
CA SER A 34 -1.42 -7.15 -11.56
C SER A 34 -1.96 -5.91 -12.28
N HIS A 35 -1.51 -4.71 -11.89
CA HIS A 35 -1.87 -3.45 -12.56
C HIS A 35 -1.48 -3.41 -14.04
N ARG A 36 -0.46 -4.19 -14.48
CA ARG A 36 -0.01 -4.21 -15.88
C ARG A 36 -1.05 -4.74 -16.86
N LYS A 37 -2.06 -5.46 -16.36
CA LYS A 37 -3.20 -5.94 -17.15
C LYS A 37 -4.28 -4.86 -17.32
N LEU A 38 -4.10 -3.68 -16.71
CA LEU A 38 -5.04 -2.57 -16.74
C LEU A 38 -4.34 -1.37 -17.40
N GLU A 39 -5.08 -0.58 -18.16
CA GLU A 39 -4.53 0.58 -18.84
C GLU A 39 -4.45 1.79 -17.91
N GLY A 40 -3.32 2.51 -17.98
CA GLY A 40 -3.14 3.82 -17.31
C GLY A 40 -3.02 3.80 -15.78
N ILE A 41 -3.07 2.65 -15.12
CA ILE A 41 -3.00 2.57 -13.65
C ILE A 41 -1.58 2.20 -13.20
N GLN A 42 -0.99 3.01 -12.34
CA GLN A 42 0.32 2.76 -11.73
C GLN A 42 0.21 2.61 -10.22
N PRO A 43 1.12 1.83 -9.59
CA PRO A 43 1.22 1.78 -8.13
C PRO A 43 1.79 3.09 -7.57
N VAL A 44 1.36 3.45 -6.37
CA VAL A 44 1.98 4.56 -5.62
C VAL A 44 3.30 4.04 -5.06
N ARG A 45 4.41 4.76 -5.28
CA ARG A 45 5.73 4.37 -4.77
C ARG A 45 6.13 5.31 -3.66
N THR A 46 6.50 4.76 -2.50
CA THR A 46 6.99 5.54 -1.36
C THR A 46 8.37 5.08 -0.95
N TRP A 47 9.12 6.02 -0.38
CA TRP A 47 10.42 5.79 0.24
C TRP A 47 10.33 6.30 1.68
N PHE A 48 10.65 5.45 2.65
CA PHE A 48 10.61 5.83 4.06
C PHE A 48 12.02 6.05 4.58
N HIS A 49 12.22 7.09 5.39
CA HIS A 49 13.52 7.43 5.98
C HIS A 49 13.71 6.85 7.38
N GLU A 50 12.65 6.32 7.98
CA GLU A 50 12.63 5.72 9.31
C GLU A 50 11.66 4.53 9.31
N ASP A 51 11.74 3.68 10.34
CA ASP A 51 10.83 2.55 10.53
C ASP A 51 9.48 3.06 11.02
N LEU A 52 8.40 2.73 10.32
CA LEU A 52 7.06 3.28 10.56
C LEU A 52 5.99 2.20 10.51
N GLU A 53 4.83 2.49 11.07
CA GLU A 53 3.62 1.71 10.83
C GLU A 53 2.72 2.49 9.87
N VAL A 54 2.36 1.85 8.75
CA VAL A 54 1.49 2.43 7.75
C VAL A 54 0.17 1.69 7.77
N PHE A 55 -0.87 2.40 8.15
CA PHE A 55 -2.25 1.97 8.03
C PHE A 55 -2.72 2.23 6.62
N PHE A 56 -3.45 1.28 6.05
CA PHE A 56 -4.05 1.41 4.74
C PHE A 56 -5.55 1.15 4.84
N SER A 57 -6.32 1.84 4.02
CA SER A 57 -7.74 1.53 3.77
C SER A 57 -8.05 1.72 2.29
N ARG A 58 -9.17 1.16 1.83
CA ARG A 58 -9.69 1.39 0.49
C ARG A 58 -11.12 1.88 0.57
N GLU A 59 -11.29 3.15 0.25
CA GLU A 59 -12.57 3.84 0.36
C GLU A 59 -12.95 4.39 -1.01
N ASN A 60 -14.13 4.03 -1.51
CA ASN A 60 -14.64 4.45 -2.83
C ASN A 60 -13.63 4.19 -3.97
N GLY A 61 -12.95 3.05 -3.92
CA GLY A 61 -11.95 2.66 -4.92
C GLY A 61 -10.61 3.38 -4.81
N LYS A 62 -10.43 4.27 -3.83
CA LYS A 62 -9.17 5.00 -3.58
C LYS A 62 -8.40 4.35 -2.44
N LEU A 63 -7.10 4.17 -2.64
CA LEU A 63 -6.18 3.76 -1.57
C LEU A 63 -5.91 4.96 -0.66
N GLN A 64 -6.14 4.80 0.64
CA GLN A 64 -5.71 5.74 1.67
C GLN A 64 -4.53 5.14 2.42
N LEU A 65 -3.55 5.98 2.75
CA LEU A 65 -2.39 5.61 3.57
C LEU A 65 -2.29 6.61 4.72
N LYS A 66 -2.30 6.11 5.96
CA LYS A 66 -2.03 6.88 7.15
C LYS A 66 -0.72 6.38 7.74
N VAL A 67 0.24 7.28 7.89
CA VAL A 67 1.57 6.97 8.42
C VAL A 67 1.60 7.39 9.89
N GLU A 68 1.96 6.46 10.77
CA GLU A 68 2.14 6.72 12.19
C GLU A 68 3.55 6.33 12.61
N LYS A 69 4.17 7.17 13.45
CA LYS A 69 5.48 6.88 14.00
C LYS A 69 5.36 5.71 14.98
N LEU A 70 6.32 4.78 14.89
CA LEU A 70 6.49 3.76 15.91
C LEU A 70 7.13 4.46 17.13
N GLU A 71 6.31 5.05 17.99
CA GLU A 71 6.77 5.48 19.30
C GLU A 71 7.19 4.21 20.08
N LYS A 72 8.43 4.19 20.54
CA LYS A 72 8.99 3.11 21.37
C LYS A 72 8.52 3.24 22.80
#